data_AF-A0A352PXI7-F1
#
_entry.id   AF-A0A352PXI7-F1
#
_cell.length_a   1.000
_cell.length_b   1.000
_cell.length_c   1.000
_cell.angle_alpha   90.00
_cell.angle_beta   90.00
_cell.angle_gamma   90.00
#
_symmetry.space_group_name_H-M   'P 1'
#
loop_
_entity.id
_entity.type
_entity.pdbx_description
1 polymer ?
#
loop_
_entity_poly.entity_id
_entity_poly.type
_entity_poly.pdbx_seq_one_letter_code
_entity_poly.pdbx_strand_id
1 'polypeptide(L)'
;MFRESALERMEKEHQEWVAEYEKALGKMPERVERFSTVSDLEVNRLYTPLDIKNKDFLEDLGYPGHYPFTRGVQPTMYRARFWTMRMFAGLGGAEDTNQRFHYLINHGETGLSTAFDFPTLMGYDTDSPLARGECGKCG
;
A
#
# COMPACT_ATOMS: atom_id res chain seq x y z
N MET A 1 9.43 0.31 25.43
CA MET A 1 8.40 -0.58 24.82
C MET A 1 8.39 -1.97 25.46
N PHE A 2 9.55 -2.55 25.81
CA PHE A 2 9.65 -3.86 26.47
C PHE A 2 10.45 -3.77 27.76
N ARG A 3 10.22 -4.70 28.69
CA ARG A 3 11.06 -4.84 29.89
C ARG A 3 12.37 -5.51 29.50
N GLU A 4 13.49 -5.02 30.01
CA GLU A 4 14.83 -5.54 29.70
C GLU A 4 14.94 -7.05 29.99
N SER A 5 14.48 -7.49 31.16
CA SER A 5 14.45 -8.92 31.53
C SER A 5 13.62 -9.80 30.60
N ALA A 6 12.59 -9.25 29.94
CA ALA A 6 11.83 -9.98 28.93
C ALA A 6 12.59 -10.08 27.61
N LEU A 7 13.32 -9.02 27.21
CA LEU A 7 14.16 -9.04 26.02
C LEU A 7 15.34 -10.01 26.16
N GLU A 8 15.98 -10.04 27.33
CA GLU A 8 17.07 -11.00 27.62
C GLU A 8 16.59 -12.45 27.53
N ARG A 9 15.41 -12.74 28.09
CA ARG A 9 14.80 -14.06 27.99
C ARG A 9 14.47 -14.42 26.54
N MET A 10 13.90 -13.48 25.78
CA MET A 10 13.58 -13.68 24.37
C MET A 10 14.83 -13.92 23.53
N GLU A 11 15.92 -13.21 23.79
CA GLU A 11 17.19 -13.43 23.11
C GLU A 11 17.67 -14.87 23.32
N LYS A 12 17.63 -15.38 24.57
CA LYS A 12 18.00 -16.77 24.86
C LYS A 12 17.11 -17.78 24.12
N GLU A 13 15.80 -17.64 24.22
CA GLU A 13 14.84 -18.53 23.54
C GLU A 13 14.98 -18.46 22.01
N HIS A 14 15.28 -17.27 21.47
CA HIS A 14 15.53 -17.09 20.04
C HIS A 14 16.79 -17.81 19.58
N GLN A 15 17.87 -17.79 20.36
CA GLN A 15 19.10 -18.55 20.04
C GLN A 15 18.85 -20.06 20.05
N GLU A 16 18.04 -20.56 20.99
CA GLU A 16 17.62 -21.96 21.03
C GLU A 16 16.84 -22.33 19.76
N TRP A 17 15.90 -21.48 19.34
CA TRP A 17 15.15 -21.66 18.10
C TRP A 17 16.04 -21.63 16.84
N VAL A 18 17.00 -20.70 16.76
CA VAL A 18 17.96 -20.65 15.63
C VAL A 18 18.73 -21.97 15.52
N ALA A 19 19.18 -22.53 16.65
CA ALA A 19 19.89 -23.81 16.65
C ALA A 19 19.01 -24.99 16.19
N GLU A 20 17.71 -24.97 16.51
CA GLU A 20 16.75 -25.95 16.01
C GLU A 20 16.49 -25.77 14.51
N TYR A 21 16.39 -24.53 14.05
CA TYR A 21 16.19 -24.19 12.66
C TYR A 21 17.33 -24.68 11.78
N GLU A 22 18.58 -24.44 12.18
CA GLU A 22 19.77 -24.91 11.44
C GLU A 22 19.81 -26.44 11.34
N LYS A 23 19.37 -27.17 12.37
CA LYS A 23 19.23 -28.64 12.31
C LYS A 23 18.18 -29.07 11.29
N ALA A 24 17.10 -28.29 11.13
CA ALA A 24 16.07 -28.56 10.14
C ALA A 24 16.58 -28.28 8.72
N LEU A 25 17.32 -27.19 8.50
CA LEU A 25 17.96 -26.88 7.22
C LEU A 25 18.89 -27.98 6.74
N GLY A 26 19.65 -28.59 7.67
CA GLY A 26 20.51 -29.73 7.36
C GLY A 26 19.76 -30.97 6.85
N LYS A 27 18.46 -31.11 7.15
CA LYS A 27 17.61 -32.19 6.63
C LYS A 27 16.93 -31.79 5.33
N MET A 28 16.47 -30.55 5.24
CA MET A 28 15.77 -30.03 4.08
C MET A 28 16.09 -28.54 3.92
N PRO A 29 16.77 -28.14 2.83
CA PRO A 29 17.12 -26.74 2.62
C PRO A 29 15.88 -25.89 2.33
N GLU A 30 16.04 -24.58 2.49
CA GLU A 30 15.05 -23.61 2.03
C GLU A 30 14.88 -23.66 0.50
N ARG A 31 13.73 -23.17 0.02
CA ARG A 31 13.39 -23.17 -1.42
C ARG A 31 14.30 -22.27 -2.26
N VAL A 32 14.79 -21.20 -1.65
CA VAL A 32 15.70 -20.23 -2.23
C VAL A 32 16.69 -19.81 -1.16
N GLU A 33 17.87 -19.39 -1.59
CA GLU A 33 18.95 -18.96 -0.68
C GLU A 33 18.60 -17.65 0.05
N ARG A 34 17.89 -16.74 -0.64
CA ARG A 34 17.49 -15.43 -0.11
C ARG A 34 16.04 -15.16 -0.41
N PHE A 35 15.27 -14.84 0.63
CA PHE A 35 13.92 -14.31 0.48
C PHE A 35 13.99 -12.78 0.48
N SER A 36 13.37 -12.15 -0.51
CA SER A 36 13.27 -10.70 -0.60
C SER A 36 11.89 -10.25 -1.04
N THR A 37 11.57 -9.01 -0.71
CA THR A 37 10.42 -8.30 -1.26
C THR A 37 10.67 -7.94 -2.74
N VAL A 38 9.62 -7.52 -3.46
CA VAL A 38 9.74 -7.06 -4.85
C VAL A 38 10.62 -5.80 -5.02
N SER A 39 10.87 -5.08 -3.93
CA SER A 39 11.77 -3.91 -3.89
C SER A 39 13.19 -4.28 -3.41
N ASP A 40 13.54 -5.56 -3.45
CA ASP A 40 14.85 -6.11 -3.09
C ASP A 40 15.28 -5.93 -1.62
N LEU A 41 14.32 -5.76 -0.71
CA LEU A 41 14.59 -5.82 0.73
C LEU A 41 14.57 -7.27 1.20
N GLU A 42 15.64 -7.69 1.88
CA GLU A 42 15.74 -9.03 2.47
C GLU A 42 14.70 -9.24 3.57
N VAL A 43 14.10 -10.42 3.58
CA VAL A 43 13.06 -10.81 4.54
C VAL A 43 13.66 -11.85 5.48
N ASN A 44 13.80 -11.48 6.75
CA ASN A 44 14.27 -12.38 7.79
C ASN A 44 13.28 -13.53 7.99
N ARG A 45 13.78 -14.68 8.42
CA ARG A 45 12.99 -15.91 8.68
C ARG A 45 11.89 -15.69 9.72
N LEU A 46 12.18 -14.84 10.69
CA LEU A 46 11.29 -14.49 11.78
C LEU A 46 11.58 -13.05 12.23
N TYR A 47 10.52 -12.30 12.53
CA TYR A 47 10.61 -11.00 13.19
C TYR A 47 10.00 -11.12 14.58
N THR A 48 10.65 -10.51 15.56
CA THR A 48 10.39 -10.62 17.00
C THR A 48 10.43 -9.23 17.64
N PRO A 49 10.08 -9.11 18.94
CA PRO A 49 10.30 -7.87 19.68
C PRO A 49 11.77 -7.40 19.69
N LEU A 50 12.74 -8.30 19.48
CA LEU A 50 14.16 -7.95 19.43
C LEU A 50 14.47 -7.04 18.22
N ASP A 51 13.74 -7.20 17.12
CA ASP A 51 13.92 -6.44 15.87
C ASP A 51 13.45 -4.98 15.97
N ILE A 52 12.59 -4.69 16.95
CA ILE A 52 12.06 -3.34 17.20
C ILE A 52 12.47 -2.80 18.56
N LYS A 53 13.40 -3.45 19.26
CA LYS A 53 13.80 -3.08 20.64
C LYS A 53 14.36 -1.66 20.75
N ASN A 54 14.97 -1.17 19.69
CA ASN A 54 15.58 0.17 19.60
C ASN A 54 14.62 1.24 19.04
N LYS A 55 13.36 0.90 18.74
CA LYS A 55 12.40 1.89 18.23
C LYS A 55 11.79 2.70 19.36
N ASP A 56 11.71 4.00 19.16
CA ASP A 56 11.00 4.90 20.07
C ASP A 56 9.52 5.00 19.66
N PHE A 57 8.62 4.70 20.60
CA PHE A 57 7.20 4.73 20.28
C PHE A 57 6.71 6.12 19.89
N LEU A 58 7.16 7.18 20.58
CA LEU A 58 6.68 8.54 20.36
C LEU A 58 7.29 9.16 19.11
N GLU A 59 8.56 8.85 18.79
CA GLU A 59 9.25 9.40 17.63
C GLU A 59 9.00 8.61 16.33
N ASP A 60 9.01 7.27 16.37
CA ASP A 60 8.91 6.44 15.15
C ASP A 60 7.46 6.12 14.76
N LEU A 61 6.57 5.95 15.74
CA LEU A 61 5.22 5.41 15.53
C LEU A 61 4.12 6.43 15.85
N GLY A 62 4.15 6.98 17.06
CA GLY A 62 3.24 8.00 17.57
C GLY A 62 1.78 7.57 17.67
N TYR A 63 0.91 8.58 17.66
CA TYR A 63 -0.54 8.45 17.63
C TYR A 63 -1.07 8.92 16.27
N PRO A 64 -2.18 8.34 15.76
CA PRO A 64 -2.81 8.85 14.53
C PRO A 64 -3.17 10.33 14.68
N GLY A 65 -2.98 11.13 13.62
CA GLY A 65 -3.21 12.58 13.64
C GLY A 65 -2.09 13.41 14.28
N HIS A 66 -0.99 12.79 14.71
CA HIS A 66 0.19 13.47 15.24
C HIS A 66 1.45 13.07 14.47
N TYR A 67 2.42 13.99 14.35
CA TYR A 67 3.75 13.67 13.80
C TYR A 67 4.34 12.44 14.52
N PRO A 68 5.00 11.50 13.80
CA PRO A 68 5.35 11.48 12.38
C PRO A 68 4.23 11.02 11.42
N PHE A 69 2.99 10.88 11.91
CA PHE A 69 1.82 10.41 11.15
C PHE A 69 1.92 8.97 10.63
N THR A 70 2.88 8.18 11.14
CA THR A 70 3.08 6.77 10.77
C THR A 70 1.79 5.95 10.92
N ARG A 71 0.95 6.28 11.92
CA ARG A 71 -0.34 5.60 12.17
C ARG A 71 -1.55 6.24 11.49
N GLY A 72 -1.34 7.22 10.62
CA GLY A 72 -2.37 7.92 9.86
C GLY A 72 -2.42 9.43 10.15
N VAL A 73 -2.88 10.19 9.16
CA VAL A 73 -2.90 11.67 9.20
C VAL A 73 -4.11 12.26 9.94
N GLN A 74 -5.12 11.44 10.26
CA GLN A 74 -6.32 11.87 11.00
C GLN A 74 -6.41 11.12 12.34
N PRO A 75 -6.81 11.77 13.45
CA PRO A 75 -6.86 11.11 14.75
C PRO A 75 -7.93 10.02 14.85
N THR A 76 -9.03 10.15 14.10
CA THR A 76 -10.16 9.22 14.14
C THR A 76 -10.20 8.24 12.97
N MET A 77 -9.39 8.50 11.92
CA MET A 77 -9.32 7.71 10.68
C MET A 77 -10.72 7.22 10.23
N TYR A 78 -10.83 5.94 9.89
CA TYR A 78 -12.02 5.32 9.33
C TYR A 78 -13.09 4.99 10.38
N ARG A 79 -12.86 5.29 11.66
CA ARG A 79 -13.94 5.25 12.67
C ARG A 79 -14.87 6.45 12.52
N ALA A 80 -14.38 7.58 12.01
CA ALA A 80 -15.20 8.78 11.76
C ALA A 80 -15.66 8.88 10.30
N ARG A 81 -14.75 8.64 9.34
CA ARG A 81 -15.07 8.75 7.91
C ARG A 81 -14.26 7.74 7.10
N PHE A 82 -14.92 6.90 6.33
CA PHE A 82 -14.25 5.99 5.39
C PHE A 82 -13.41 6.75 4.35
N TRP A 83 -12.47 6.05 3.74
CA TRP A 83 -11.78 6.58 2.56
C TRP A 83 -12.78 6.85 1.43
N THR A 84 -12.43 7.75 0.51
CA THR A 84 -13.24 7.97 -0.68
C THR A 84 -13.16 6.74 -1.59
N MET A 85 -14.28 6.07 -1.79
CA MET A 85 -14.41 5.09 -2.87
C MET A 85 -14.51 5.89 -4.17
N ARG A 86 -13.43 5.89 -4.95
CA ARG A 86 -13.24 6.74 -6.14
C ARG A 86 -12.74 5.87 -7.29
N MET A 87 -13.62 5.52 -8.20
CA MET A 87 -13.32 4.73 -9.39
C MET A 87 -12.81 5.66 -10.48
N PHE A 88 -11.73 5.25 -11.13
CA PHE A 88 -11.19 5.96 -12.28
C PHE A 88 -12.00 5.58 -13.52
N ALA A 89 -12.68 6.55 -14.11
CA ALA A 89 -13.59 6.33 -15.23
C ALA A 89 -13.54 7.47 -16.26
N GLY A 90 -13.60 7.08 -17.53
CA GLY A 90 -13.68 7.95 -18.70
C GLY A 90 -13.67 7.05 -19.93
N LEU A 91 -14.61 7.27 -20.84
CA LEU A 91 -14.66 6.62 -22.15
C LEU A 91 -15.64 7.37 -23.03
N GLY A 92 -15.28 7.59 -24.30
CA GLY A 92 -16.16 8.15 -25.31
C GLY A 92 -16.37 9.65 -25.13
N GLY A 93 -17.61 10.09 -25.24
CA GLY A 93 -17.97 11.49 -25.05
C GLY A 93 -18.14 11.88 -23.58
N ALA A 94 -18.36 13.17 -23.35
CA ALA A 94 -18.71 13.68 -22.02
C ALA A 94 -20.02 13.06 -21.51
N GLU A 95 -21.00 12.83 -22.40
CA GLU A 95 -22.28 12.21 -22.08
C GLU A 95 -22.13 10.74 -21.65
N ASP A 96 -21.23 9.99 -22.29
CA ASP A 96 -20.95 8.59 -21.97
C ASP A 96 -20.30 8.48 -20.59
N THR A 97 -19.28 9.31 -20.34
CA THR A 97 -18.61 9.39 -19.04
C THR A 97 -19.56 9.87 -17.94
N ASN A 98 -20.46 10.81 -18.22
CA ASN A 98 -21.47 11.27 -17.27
C ASN A 98 -22.48 10.16 -16.90
N GLN A 99 -22.94 9.38 -17.88
CA GLN A 99 -23.78 8.20 -17.61
C GLN A 99 -23.06 7.20 -16.69
N ARG A 100 -21.77 6.99 -16.92
CA ARG A 100 -20.93 6.13 -16.07
C ARG A 100 -20.80 6.68 -14.65
N PHE A 101 -20.62 8.00 -14.46
CA PHE A 101 -20.58 8.61 -13.13
C PHE A 101 -21.89 8.41 -12.36
N HIS A 102 -23.04 8.64 -13.00
CA HIS A 102 -24.32 8.36 -12.35
C HIS A 102 -24.46 6.89 -11.97
N TYR A 103 -24.07 5.97 -12.86
CA TYR A 103 -24.04 4.55 -12.54
C TYR A 103 -23.19 4.30 -11.30
N LEU A 104 -21.94 4.79 -11.24
CA LEU A 104 -21.03 4.50 -10.15
C LEU A 104 -21.50 5.10 -8.81
N ILE A 105 -21.99 6.34 -8.80
CA ILE A 105 -22.58 6.98 -7.61
C ILE A 105 -23.76 6.15 -7.10
N ASN A 106 -24.65 5.71 -7.98
CA ASN A 106 -25.79 4.86 -7.61
C ASN A 106 -25.36 3.50 -7.04
N HIS A 107 -24.12 3.08 -7.27
CA HIS A 107 -23.53 1.84 -6.75
C HIS A 107 -22.55 2.08 -5.59
N GLY A 108 -22.56 3.25 -4.97
CA GLY A 108 -21.82 3.54 -3.73
C GLY A 108 -20.47 4.22 -3.92
N GLU A 109 -20.15 4.71 -5.12
CA GLU A 109 -19.03 5.64 -5.29
C GLU A 109 -19.27 6.93 -4.49
N THR A 110 -18.23 7.46 -3.86
CA THR A 110 -18.30 8.64 -2.98
C THR A 110 -17.40 9.80 -3.44
N GLY A 111 -16.77 9.68 -4.60
CA GLY A 111 -16.08 10.77 -5.27
C GLY A 111 -15.71 10.40 -6.70
N LEU A 112 -15.81 11.36 -7.62
CA LEU A 112 -15.59 11.15 -9.05
C LEU A 112 -14.11 11.24 -9.44
N SER A 113 -13.65 10.40 -10.37
CA SER A 113 -12.31 10.53 -10.96
C SER A 113 -12.36 10.32 -12.47
N THR A 114 -11.97 11.35 -13.21
CA THR A 114 -12.09 11.38 -14.66
C THR A 114 -10.79 10.93 -15.34
N ALA A 115 -10.89 9.91 -16.19
CA ALA A 115 -9.87 9.61 -17.19
C ALA A 115 -10.15 10.46 -18.45
N PHE A 116 -9.10 10.94 -19.10
CA PHE A 116 -9.23 11.70 -20.34
C PHE A 116 -8.53 10.96 -21.47
N ASP A 117 -9.04 11.10 -22.68
CA ASP A 117 -8.42 10.52 -23.86
C ASP A 117 -7.03 11.10 -24.13
N PHE A 118 -6.26 10.39 -24.96
CA PHE A 118 -4.89 10.78 -25.27
C PHE A 118 -4.80 12.19 -25.90
N PRO A 119 -5.66 12.58 -26.87
CA PRO A 119 -5.67 13.94 -27.40
C PRO A 119 -5.84 15.02 -26.33
N THR A 120 -6.81 14.86 -25.42
CA THR A 120 -7.05 15.82 -24.32
C THR A 120 -5.84 15.89 -23.39
N LEU A 121 -5.23 14.76 -23.04
CA LEU A 121 -4.02 14.71 -22.21
C LEU A 121 -2.82 15.41 -22.88
N MET A 122 -2.74 15.34 -24.20
CA MET A 122 -1.68 15.96 -25.00
C MET A 122 -2.00 17.40 -25.45
N GLY A 123 -3.18 17.93 -25.12
CA GLY A 123 -3.61 19.28 -25.47
C GLY A 123 -4.01 19.47 -26.93
N TYR A 124 -4.45 18.40 -27.61
CA TYR A 124 -4.99 18.46 -28.96
C TYR A 124 -6.52 18.46 -28.95
N ASP A 125 -7.10 19.33 -29.77
CA ASP A 125 -8.52 19.25 -30.10
C ASP A 125 -8.82 17.97 -30.90
N THR A 126 -10.08 17.52 -30.82
CA THR A 126 -10.51 16.25 -31.43
C THR A 126 -10.48 16.24 -32.96
N ASP A 127 -10.45 17.41 -33.60
CA ASP A 127 -10.31 17.59 -35.04
C ASP A 127 -8.86 17.73 -35.51
N SER A 128 -7.89 17.73 -34.58
CA SER A 128 -6.47 17.70 -34.90
C SER A 128 -6.13 16.43 -35.69
N PRO A 129 -5.33 16.53 -36.78
CA PRO A 129 -4.82 15.35 -37.48
C PRO A 129 -4.06 14.38 -36.56
N LEU A 130 -3.46 14.89 -35.47
CA LEU A 130 -2.73 14.10 -34.48
C LEU A 130 -3.64 13.35 -33.50
N ALA A 131 -4.92 13.73 -33.41
CA ALA A 131 -5.91 13.07 -32.55
C ALA A 131 -6.61 11.88 -33.24
N ARG A 132 -6.40 11.72 -34.56
CA ARG A 132 -7.13 10.76 -35.38
C ARG A 132 -7.02 9.34 -34.83
N GLY A 133 -8.16 8.80 -34.44
CA GLY A 133 -8.27 7.43 -33.95
C GLY A 133 -7.97 7.28 -32.46
N GLU A 134 -7.70 8.34 -31.72
CA GLU A 134 -7.47 8.28 -30.27
C GLU A 134 -8.58 8.97 -29.45
N CYS A 135 -9.42 9.77 -30.11
CA CYS A 135 -10.55 10.47 -29.47
C CYS A 135 -11.49 9.48 -28.76
N GLY A 136 -11.73 9.69 -27.47
CA GLY A 136 -12.66 8.91 -26.66
C GLY A 136 -12.26 7.44 -26.39
N LYS A 137 -11.06 7.00 -26.76
CA LYS A 137 -10.66 5.57 -26.67
C LYS A 137 -10.21 5.14 -25.28
N CYS A 138 -9.43 5.98 -24.61
CA CYS A 138 -8.76 5.69 -23.34
C CYS A 138 -9.21 6.62 -22.21
N GLY A 139 -10.35 7.29 -22.40
CA GLY A 139 -10.90 8.33 -21.55
C GLY A 139 -12.00 9.06 -22.29
#